data_AF-A0A366DQ77-F1
#
_entry.id   AF-A0A366DQ77-F1
#
_cell.length_a   1.000
_cell.length_b   1.000
_cell.length_c   1.000
_cell.angle_alpha   90.00
_cell.angle_beta   90.00
_cell.angle_gamma   90.00
#
_symmetry.space_group_name_H-M   'P 1'
#
loop_
_entity.id
_entity.type
_entity.pdbx_description
1 polymer ?
#
loop_
_entity_poly.entity_id
_entity_poly.type
_entity_poly.pdbx_seq_one_letter_code
_entity_poly.pdbx_strand_id
1 'polypeptide(L)'
;MTSDQAMQAASRAYAVAAALDPRIPDPDPARLAAWAAVLDGQDVSADDAVEAVKVHYRRANAFPVLPGDIIVAVGAMPPNFSQARLRSFIVRWSAYPYSGQIQRVTGMYWEPTYPTPEGTHGDPVAERDFHVAELQSWVREHWTELMRAGMAREIPKELDYAHPERRELA
;
A
#
# COMPACT_ATOMS: atom_id res chain seq x y z
N MET A 1 -8.39 -3.94 -0.03
CA MET A 1 -8.21 -5.40 0.18
C MET A 1 -9.58 -6.08 0.13
N THR A 2 -9.66 -7.42 0.07
CA THR A 2 -10.95 -8.14 0.14
C THR A 2 -11.43 -8.32 1.59
N SER A 3 -12.72 -8.61 1.80
CA SER A 3 -13.25 -8.90 3.15
C SER A 3 -12.47 -10.01 3.88
N ASP A 4 -12.08 -11.08 3.16
CA ASP A 4 -11.27 -12.17 3.72
C ASP A 4 -9.87 -11.70 4.16
N GLN A 5 -9.23 -10.85 3.36
CA GLN A 5 -7.94 -10.25 3.70
C GLN A 5 -8.07 -9.33 4.92
N ALA A 6 -9.15 -8.57 5.03
CA ALA A 6 -9.42 -7.70 6.16
C ALA A 6 -9.62 -8.50 7.44
N MET A 7 -10.36 -9.62 7.35
CA MET A 7 -10.54 -10.55 8.46
C MET A 7 -9.20 -11.18 8.90
N GLN A 8 -8.35 -11.55 7.94
CA GLN A 8 -7.02 -12.09 8.25
C GLN A 8 -6.13 -11.05 8.95
N ALA A 9 -6.12 -9.81 8.46
CA ALA A 9 -5.36 -8.72 9.06
C ALA A 9 -5.86 -8.40 10.47
N ALA A 10 -7.17 -8.27 10.65
CA ALA A 10 -7.80 -8.05 11.95
C ALA A 10 -7.46 -9.18 12.94
N SER A 11 -7.65 -10.44 12.54
CA SER A 11 -7.40 -11.59 13.41
C SER A 11 -5.94 -11.68 13.88
N ARG A 12 -4.98 -11.49 12.96
CA ARG A 12 -3.55 -11.56 13.29
C ARG A 12 -3.10 -10.38 14.15
N ALA A 13 -3.51 -9.17 13.81
CA ALA A 13 -3.19 -7.98 14.59
C ALA A 13 -3.80 -8.05 16.00
N TYR A 14 -5.07 -8.46 16.11
CA TYR A 14 -5.76 -8.61 17.37
C TYR A 14 -5.08 -9.63 18.29
N ALA A 15 -4.73 -10.80 17.75
CA ALA A 15 -4.05 -11.85 18.51
C ALA A 15 -2.71 -11.36 19.11
N VAL A 16 -1.92 -10.61 18.34
CA VAL A 16 -0.66 -10.03 18.82
C VAL A 16 -0.92 -8.93 19.86
N ALA A 17 -1.94 -8.10 19.65
CA ALA A 17 -2.30 -7.04 20.58
C ALA A 17 -2.74 -7.60 21.94
N ALA A 18 -3.62 -8.62 21.94
CA ALA A 18 -4.07 -9.30 23.15
C ALA A 18 -2.94 -10.02 23.89
N ALA A 19 -1.95 -10.56 23.17
CA ALA A 19 -0.77 -11.17 23.78
C ALA A 19 0.18 -10.16 24.44
N LEU A 20 0.18 -8.90 23.98
CA LEU A 20 1.07 -7.84 24.49
C LEU A 20 0.40 -6.97 25.57
N ASP A 21 -0.92 -6.83 25.53
CA ASP A 21 -1.68 -5.95 26.43
C ASP A 21 -2.84 -6.70 27.10
N PRO A 22 -2.75 -7.01 28.41
CA PRO A 22 -3.78 -7.74 29.14
C PRO A 22 -5.10 -6.96 29.29
N ARG A 23 -5.15 -5.67 28.94
CA ARG A 23 -6.38 -4.87 28.90
C ARG A 23 -7.22 -5.17 27.66
N ILE A 24 -6.62 -5.75 26.62
CA ILE A 24 -7.33 -6.20 25.43
C ILE A 24 -8.01 -7.53 25.78
N PRO A 25 -9.35 -7.62 25.73
CA PRO A 25 -10.02 -8.85 26.12
C PRO A 25 -9.79 -9.96 25.11
N ASP A 26 -10.12 -11.20 25.48
CA ASP A 26 -9.98 -12.36 24.61
C ASP A 26 -10.67 -12.16 23.25
N PRO A 27 -10.11 -12.74 22.17
CA PRO A 27 -10.68 -12.62 20.84
C PRO A 27 -12.06 -13.28 20.81
N ASP A 28 -13.07 -12.52 20.34
CA ASP A 28 -14.40 -13.03 20.02
C ASP A 28 -14.74 -12.72 18.55
N PRO A 29 -15.58 -13.53 17.88
CA PRO A 29 -15.87 -13.36 16.46
C PRO A 29 -16.48 -12.00 16.10
N ALA A 30 -17.30 -11.42 16.97
CA ALA A 30 -17.95 -10.13 16.70
C ALA A 30 -16.93 -8.98 16.73
N ARG A 31 -15.98 -9.04 17.66
CA ARG A 31 -14.89 -8.05 17.74
C ARG A 31 -13.93 -8.13 16.55
N LEU A 32 -13.57 -9.35 16.14
CA LEU A 32 -12.74 -9.55 14.95
C LEU A 32 -13.45 -9.04 13.69
N ALA A 33 -14.76 -9.29 13.55
CA ALA A 33 -15.55 -8.75 12.46
C ALA A 33 -15.63 -7.21 12.49
N ALA A 34 -15.79 -6.59 13.65
CA ALA A 34 -15.77 -5.13 13.78
C ALA A 34 -14.41 -4.53 13.40
N TRP A 35 -13.31 -5.16 13.81
CA TRP A 35 -11.97 -4.74 13.40
C TRP A 35 -11.77 -4.90 11.89
N ALA A 36 -12.18 -6.04 11.32
CA ALA A 36 -12.11 -6.29 9.89
C ALA A 36 -12.90 -5.25 9.09
N ALA A 37 -14.10 -4.86 9.56
CA ALA A 37 -14.91 -3.83 8.92
C ALA A 37 -14.21 -2.46 8.88
N VAL A 38 -13.44 -2.09 9.91
CA VAL A 38 -12.67 -0.84 9.92
C VAL A 38 -11.46 -0.91 8.99
N LEU A 39 -10.82 -2.08 8.88
CA LEU A 39 -9.69 -2.29 7.98
C LEU A 39 -10.12 -2.47 6.52
N ASP A 40 -11.39 -2.79 6.25
CA ASP A 40 -11.89 -3.01 4.89
C ASP A 40 -11.68 -1.77 4.00
N GLY A 41 -11.35 -2.01 2.74
CA GLY A 41 -10.96 -0.97 1.79
C GLY A 41 -9.58 -0.34 2.05
N GLN A 42 -8.93 -0.57 3.19
CA GLN A 42 -7.60 -0.03 3.48
C GLN A 42 -6.49 -0.87 2.85
N ASP A 43 -5.33 -0.25 2.65
CA ASP A 43 -4.11 -0.91 2.17
C ASP A 43 -3.26 -1.41 3.34
N VAL A 44 -3.83 -2.37 4.07
CA VAL A 44 -3.25 -2.95 5.28
C VAL A 44 -3.15 -4.46 5.09
N SER A 45 -1.93 -4.97 4.84
CA SER A 45 -1.71 -6.42 4.83
C SER A 45 -1.68 -6.97 6.26
N ALA A 46 -1.90 -8.28 6.41
CA ALA A 46 -1.88 -8.89 7.74
C ALA A 46 -0.51 -8.84 8.43
N ASP A 47 0.58 -8.87 7.65
CA ASP A 47 1.94 -8.74 8.19
C ASP A 47 2.23 -7.29 8.62
N ASP A 48 1.81 -6.30 7.81
CA ASP A 48 1.96 -4.89 8.16
C ASP A 48 1.12 -4.54 9.39
N ALA A 49 -0.09 -5.10 9.50
CA ALA A 49 -0.97 -4.91 10.66
C ALA A 49 -0.33 -5.45 11.95
N VAL A 50 0.29 -6.62 11.89
CA VAL A 50 1.04 -7.20 13.03
C VAL A 50 2.23 -6.33 13.40
N GLU A 51 2.99 -5.83 12.43
CA GLU A 51 4.13 -4.97 12.75
C GLU A 51 3.69 -3.60 13.27
N ALA A 52 2.61 -3.04 12.77
CA ALA A 52 2.01 -1.82 13.31
C ALA A 52 1.66 -1.95 14.79
N VAL A 53 1.07 -3.10 15.20
CA VAL A 53 0.81 -3.40 16.61
C VAL A 53 2.10 -3.44 17.42
N LYS A 54 3.14 -4.13 16.92
CA LYS A 54 4.45 -4.20 17.61
C LYS A 54 5.08 -2.82 17.75
N VAL A 55 5.06 -2.01 16.69
CA VAL A 55 5.58 -0.63 16.69
C VAL A 55 4.82 0.23 17.70
N HIS A 56 3.49 0.11 17.77
CA HIS A 56 2.67 0.82 18.74
C HIS A 56 3.08 0.52 20.18
N TYR A 57 3.24 -0.76 20.53
CA TYR A 57 3.61 -1.19 21.89
C TYR A 57 5.09 -1.01 22.24
N ARG A 58 5.97 -0.66 21.30
CA ARG A 58 7.34 -0.22 21.61
C ARG A 58 7.38 1.19 22.25
N ARG A 59 6.27 1.94 22.20
CA ARG A 59 6.17 3.28 22.82
C ARG A 59 6.02 3.15 24.33
N ALA A 60 6.66 4.05 25.07
CA ALA A 60 6.44 4.16 26.52
C ALA A 60 4.96 4.52 26.80
N ASN A 61 4.36 3.87 27.80
CA ASN A 61 2.97 4.09 28.22
C ASN A 61 1.94 3.94 27.08
N ALA A 62 2.11 2.94 26.21
CA ALA A 62 1.16 2.66 25.15
C ALA A 62 -0.25 2.38 25.71
N PHE A 63 -1.26 3.05 25.14
CA PHE A 63 -2.67 2.74 25.34
C PHE A 63 -3.07 1.50 24.51
N PRO A 64 -4.20 0.84 24.82
CA PRO A 64 -4.70 -0.26 24.00
C PRO A 64 -4.84 0.17 22.54
N VAL A 65 -4.25 -0.60 21.62
CA VAL A 65 -4.27 -0.29 20.18
C VAL A 65 -5.67 -0.51 19.59
N LEU A 66 -6.07 0.39 18.69
CA LEU A 66 -7.31 0.30 17.92
C LEU A 66 -7.02 0.08 16.42
N PRO A 67 -8.01 -0.40 15.62
CA PRO A 67 -7.84 -0.55 14.18
C PRO A 67 -7.41 0.73 13.46
N GLY A 68 -7.89 1.88 13.91
CA GLY A 68 -7.50 3.18 13.36
C GLY A 68 -6.01 3.48 13.55
N ASP A 69 -5.43 3.09 14.70
CA ASP A 69 -4.00 3.25 14.96
C ASP A 69 -3.16 2.39 14.00
N ILE A 70 -3.66 1.19 13.68
CA ILE A 70 -3.01 0.29 12.71
C ILE A 70 -3.00 0.94 11.32
N ILE A 71 -4.12 1.49 10.86
CA ILE A 71 -4.21 2.17 9.55
C ILE A 71 -3.21 3.32 9.49
N VAL A 72 -3.16 4.16 10.54
CA VAL A 72 -2.22 5.30 10.60
C VAL A 72 -0.77 4.82 10.60
N ALA A 73 -0.44 3.81 11.40
CA ALA A 73 0.91 3.28 11.50
C ALA A 73 1.37 2.65 10.18
N VAL A 74 0.53 1.83 9.55
CA VAL A 74 0.83 1.23 8.24
C VAL A 74 0.92 2.31 7.17
N GLY A 75 0.05 3.33 7.20
CA GLY A 75 0.09 4.46 6.28
C GLY A 75 1.44 5.20 6.29
N ALA A 76 2.12 5.25 7.43
CA ALA A 76 3.43 5.86 7.59
C ALA A 76 4.62 4.95 7.25
N MET A 77 4.39 3.67 6.91
CA MET A 77 5.47 2.76 6.50
C MET A 77 5.89 3.02 5.05
N PRO A 78 7.20 2.89 4.73
CA PRO A 78 7.67 3.05 3.36
C PRO A 78 7.06 1.98 2.44
N PRO A 79 6.91 2.26 1.13
CA PRO A 79 6.33 1.30 0.19
C PRO A 79 7.02 -0.07 0.16
N ASN A 80 8.33 -0.13 0.37
CA ASN A 80 9.11 -1.37 0.37
C ASN A 80 9.29 -2.01 1.76
N PHE A 81 8.52 -1.56 2.75
CA PHE A 81 8.53 -2.15 4.09
C PHE A 81 8.27 -3.66 4.07
N SER A 82 7.34 -4.09 3.20
CA SER A 82 7.01 -5.48 2.97
C SER A 82 6.71 -5.72 1.49
N GLN A 83 6.81 -6.99 1.05
CA GLN A 83 6.47 -7.33 -0.34
C GLN A 83 5.00 -7.05 -0.67
N ALA A 84 4.09 -7.27 0.29
CA ALA A 84 2.67 -7.00 0.10
C ALA A 84 2.42 -5.52 -0.17
N ARG A 85 3.07 -4.64 0.62
CA ARG A 85 2.97 -3.20 0.46
C ARG A 85 3.59 -2.71 -0.84
N LEU A 86 4.76 -3.24 -1.21
CA LEU A 86 5.40 -2.87 -2.48
C LEU A 86 4.54 -3.29 -3.66
N ARG A 87 3.92 -4.48 -3.59
CA ARG A 87 2.97 -4.96 -4.58
C ARG A 87 1.77 -4.02 -4.70
N SER A 88 1.10 -3.69 -3.59
CA SER A 88 -0.02 -2.74 -3.59
C SER A 88 0.38 -1.38 -4.17
N PHE A 89 1.56 -0.89 -3.81
CA PHE A 89 2.10 0.37 -4.32
C PHE A 89 2.27 0.34 -5.84
N ILE A 90 2.94 -0.67 -6.38
CA ILE A 90 3.17 -0.78 -7.84
C ILE A 90 1.85 -0.89 -8.59
N VAL A 91 0.91 -1.72 -8.11
CA VAL A 91 -0.41 -1.86 -8.74
C VAL A 91 -1.17 -0.54 -8.73
N ARG A 92 -1.23 0.16 -7.59
CA ARG A 92 -1.90 1.47 -7.49
C ARG A 92 -1.28 2.49 -8.44
N TRP A 93 0.04 2.63 -8.42
CA TRP A 93 0.74 3.65 -9.20
C TRP A 93 0.84 3.33 -10.69
N SER A 94 0.58 2.09 -11.10
CA SER A 94 0.48 1.73 -12.52
C SER A 94 -0.72 2.39 -13.23
N ALA A 95 -1.70 2.91 -12.50
CA ALA A 95 -2.83 3.67 -13.05
C ALA A 95 -2.48 5.16 -13.33
N TYR A 96 -1.27 5.60 -13.01
CA TYR A 96 -0.84 7.00 -13.11
C TYR A 96 0.49 7.10 -13.88
N PRO A 97 0.47 7.00 -15.23
CA PRO A 97 1.66 6.87 -16.07
C PRO A 97 2.65 8.03 -15.92
N TYR A 98 2.18 9.22 -15.59
CA TYR A 98 3.01 10.42 -15.47
C TYR A 98 3.53 10.69 -14.05
N SER A 99 3.27 9.80 -13.09
CA SER A 99 3.60 10.03 -11.67
C SER A 99 5.09 9.87 -11.34
N GLY A 100 5.80 9.02 -12.09
CA GLY A 100 7.17 8.57 -11.81
C GLY A 100 7.38 7.91 -10.44
N GLN A 101 6.31 7.47 -9.76
CA GLN A 101 6.40 6.91 -8.41
C GLN A 101 7.03 5.51 -8.40
N ILE A 102 6.66 4.67 -9.37
CA ILE A 102 7.29 3.35 -9.55
C ILE A 102 8.79 3.52 -9.77
N GLN A 103 9.20 4.43 -10.67
CA GLN A 103 10.60 4.68 -11.00
C GLN A 103 11.40 5.19 -9.78
N ARG A 104 10.79 6.02 -8.95
CA ARG A 104 11.44 6.52 -7.72
C ARG A 104 11.67 5.43 -6.68
N VAL A 105 10.73 4.50 -6.53
CA VAL A 105 10.81 3.39 -5.57
C VAL A 105 11.68 2.25 -6.09
N THR A 106 11.63 1.92 -7.38
CA THR A 106 12.34 0.76 -7.94
C THR A 106 13.66 1.14 -8.63
N GLY A 107 13.82 2.40 -9.05
CA GLY A 107 14.90 2.82 -9.93
C GLY A 107 14.77 2.33 -11.38
N MET A 108 13.68 1.63 -11.71
CA MET A 108 13.43 1.15 -13.07
C MET A 108 12.67 2.19 -13.87
N TYR A 109 13.12 2.47 -15.09
CA TYR A 109 12.57 3.51 -15.94
C TYR A 109 11.58 2.94 -16.95
N TRP A 110 10.48 3.67 -17.11
CA TRP A 110 9.49 3.47 -18.15
C TRP A 110 9.17 4.85 -18.71
N GLU A 111 9.04 4.96 -20.02
CA GLU A 111 8.65 6.18 -20.69
C GLU A 111 7.44 5.87 -21.59
N PRO A 112 6.44 6.78 -21.65
CA PRO A 112 5.31 6.63 -22.55
C PRO A 112 5.76 6.61 -24.02
N THR A 113 5.16 5.73 -24.82
CA THR A 113 5.48 5.64 -26.25
C THR A 113 4.94 6.84 -27.02
N TYR A 114 5.81 7.45 -27.84
CA TYR A 114 5.44 8.48 -28.81
C TYR A 114 5.98 8.17 -30.23
N PRO A 115 5.24 8.54 -31.29
CA PRO A 115 3.89 9.12 -31.26
C PRO A 115 2.84 8.11 -30.78
N THR A 116 1.73 8.62 -30.23
CA THR A 116 0.60 7.77 -29.85
C THR A 116 -0.10 7.20 -31.11
N PRO A 117 -0.80 6.05 -31.02
CA PRO A 117 -1.48 5.46 -32.17
C PRO A 117 -2.47 6.40 -32.86
N GLU A 118 -2.69 6.21 -34.15
CA GLU A 118 -3.69 6.95 -34.91
C GLU A 118 -5.08 6.85 -34.24
N GLY A 119 -5.78 7.99 -34.12
CA GLY A 119 -7.07 8.07 -33.42
C GLY A 119 -6.97 8.31 -31.91
N THR A 120 -5.78 8.27 -31.31
CA THR A 120 -5.56 8.69 -29.91
C THR A 120 -4.88 10.06 -29.81
N HIS A 121 -4.06 10.41 -30.81
CA HIS A 121 -3.30 11.65 -30.82
C HIS A 121 -4.18 12.90 -30.73
N GLY A 122 -3.91 13.77 -29.76
CA GLY A 122 -4.62 15.02 -29.54
C GLY A 122 -5.87 14.91 -28.67
N ASP A 123 -6.25 13.71 -28.21
CA ASP A 123 -7.27 13.49 -27.17
C ASP A 123 -6.59 13.11 -25.84
N PRO A 124 -6.55 14.03 -24.85
CA PRO A 124 -5.87 13.78 -23.57
C PRO A 124 -6.38 12.56 -22.81
N VAL A 125 -7.67 12.21 -22.94
CA VAL A 125 -8.25 11.05 -22.25
C VAL A 125 -7.81 9.77 -22.95
N ALA A 126 -7.95 9.72 -24.28
CA ALA A 126 -7.53 8.56 -25.07
C ALA A 126 -6.02 8.30 -24.97
N GLU A 127 -5.19 9.34 -24.99
CA GLU A 127 -3.74 9.23 -24.78
C GLU A 127 -3.41 8.70 -23.39
N ARG A 128 -4.08 9.22 -22.35
CA ARG A 128 -3.90 8.74 -20.98
C ARG A 128 -4.26 7.27 -20.86
N ASP A 129 -5.40 6.85 -21.41
CA ASP A 129 -5.86 5.46 -21.32
C ASP A 129 -4.93 4.50 -22.06
N PHE A 130 -4.40 4.92 -23.22
CA PHE A 130 -3.34 4.21 -23.92
C PHE A 130 -2.08 4.03 -23.06
N HIS A 131 -1.57 5.11 -22.46
CA HIS A 131 -0.37 5.04 -21.61
C HIS A 131 -0.59 4.26 -20.31
N VAL A 132 -1.79 4.29 -19.72
CA VAL A 132 -2.14 3.44 -18.58
C VAL A 132 -2.06 1.97 -18.97
N ALA A 133 -2.64 1.58 -20.11
CA ALA A 133 -2.60 0.21 -20.59
C ALA A 133 -1.17 -0.26 -20.88
N GLU A 134 -0.36 0.61 -21.50
CA GLU A 134 1.05 0.37 -21.77
C GLU A 134 1.87 0.18 -20.49
N LEU A 135 1.78 1.12 -19.53
CA LEU A 135 2.49 1.01 -18.25
C LEU A 135 2.07 -0.26 -17.50
N GLN A 136 0.78 -0.61 -17.49
CA GLN A 136 0.32 -1.85 -16.87
C GLN A 136 0.87 -3.09 -17.57
N SER A 137 1.05 -3.09 -18.89
CA SER A 137 1.71 -4.19 -19.59
C SER A 137 3.18 -4.30 -19.20
N TRP A 138 3.89 -3.17 -19.24
CA TRP A 138 5.30 -3.11 -18.85
C TRP A 138 5.52 -3.59 -17.40
N VAL A 139 4.64 -3.20 -16.46
CA VAL A 139 4.69 -3.67 -15.07
C VAL A 139 4.49 -5.18 -14.96
N ARG A 140 3.58 -5.78 -15.76
CA ARG A 140 3.38 -7.23 -15.76
C ARG A 140 4.62 -7.97 -16.29
N GLU A 141 5.23 -7.45 -17.34
CA GLU A 141 6.42 -8.02 -17.97
C GLU A 141 7.65 -7.95 -17.05
N HIS A 142 7.80 -6.85 -16.31
CA HIS A 142 8.96 -6.60 -15.45
C HIS A 142 8.68 -6.86 -13.95
N TRP A 143 7.60 -7.58 -13.62
CA TRP A 143 7.11 -7.73 -12.24
C TRP A 143 8.19 -8.20 -11.26
N THR A 144 8.91 -9.27 -11.62
CA THR A 144 9.95 -9.87 -10.77
C THR A 144 11.11 -8.90 -10.52
N GLU A 145 11.50 -8.14 -11.54
CA GLU A 145 12.59 -7.17 -11.47
C GLU A 145 12.18 -5.95 -10.64
N LEU A 146 10.96 -5.44 -10.85
CA LEU A 146 10.38 -4.34 -10.08
C LEU A 146 10.33 -4.67 -8.59
N MET A 147 9.84 -5.87 -8.25
CA MET A 147 9.78 -6.33 -6.87
C MET A 147 11.18 -6.48 -6.25
N ARG A 148 12.13 -7.08 -6.99
CA ARG A 148 13.51 -7.23 -6.51
C ARG A 148 14.16 -5.86 -6.28
N ALA A 149 14.07 -4.96 -7.26
CA ALA A 149 14.71 -3.65 -7.21
C ALA A 149 14.10 -2.77 -6.11
N GLY A 150 12.77 -2.73 -5.99
CA GLY A 150 12.09 -1.96 -4.94
C GLY A 150 12.39 -2.46 -3.53
N MET A 151 12.47 -3.78 -3.32
CA MET A 151 12.83 -4.34 -2.01
C MET A 151 14.29 -4.08 -1.61
N ALA A 152 15.20 -3.99 -2.59
CA ALA A 152 16.63 -3.77 -2.33
C ALA A 152 17.01 -2.29 -2.15
N ARG A 153 16.12 -1.35 -2.49
CA ARG A 153 16.43 0.08 -2.53
C ARG A 153 16.16 0.74 -1.18
N GLU A 154 17.05 1.63 -0.74
CA GLU A 154 16.70 2.57 0.32
C GLU A 154 15.78 3.66 -0.24
N ILE A 155 14.58 3.81 0.32
CA ILE A 155 13.63 4.84 -0.11
C ILE A 155 13.96 6.16 0.59
N PRO A 156 14.18 7.26 -0.15
CA PRO A 156 14.32 8.59 0.44
C PRO A 156 13.09 8.94 1.29
N LYS A 157 13.31 9.49 2.50
CA LYS A 157 12.24 9.87 3.45
C LYS A 157 11.17 10.80 2.88
N GLU A 158 11.48 11.52 1.80
CA GLU A 158 10.58 12.45 1.11
C GLU A 158 9.44 11.74 0.36
N LEU A 159 9.56 10.43 0.09
CA LEU A 159 8.55 9.63 -0.60
C LEU A 159 7.57 8.92 0.34
N ASP A 160 7.74 9.02 1.66
CA ASP A 160 6.87 8.38 2.66
C ASP A 160 5.42 8.94 2.67
N TYR A 161 5.14 10.07 2.01
CA TYR A 161 3.86 10.79 2.14
C TYR A 161 3.09 11.04 0.84
N ALA A 162 3.51 10.50 -0.30
CA ALA A 162 2.83 10.75 -1.57
C ALA A 162 1.54 9.93 -1.67
N HIS A 163 0.43 10.47 -1.16
CA HIS A 163 -0.91 9.98 -1.50
C HIS A 163 -1.38 10.71 -2.78
N PRO A 164 -1.82 9.99 -3.84
CA PRO A 164 -2.22 10.61 -5.11
C PRO A 164 -3.35 11.64 -4.92
N GLU A 165 -4.27 11.37 -3.98
CA GLU A 165 -5.44 12.22 -3.69
C GLU A 165 -5.11 13.58 -3.07
N ARG A 166 -3.86 13.81 -2.59
CA ARG A 166 -3.47 15.11 -2.02
C ARG A 166 -2.89 16.09 -3.05
N ARG A 167 -2.67 15.68 -4.30
CA ARG A 167 -2.15 16.54 -5.37
C ARG A 167 -3.21 17.15 -6.28
N GLU A 168 -4.44 16.65 -6.27
CA GLU A 168 -5.53 17.19 -7.10
C GLU A 168 -6.21 18.43 -6.50
N LEU A 169 -5.70 18.95 -5.36
CA LEU A 169 -6.23 20.14 -4.68
C LEU A 169 -5.21 21.29 -4.57
N ALA A 170 -4.12 21.27 -5.34
CA ALA A 170 -3.10 22.32 -5.38
C ALA A 170 -2.98 22.96 -6.76
#